data_AF-A0A7S0TTV3-F1
#
_entry.id   AF-A0A7S0TTV3-F1
#
_cell.length_a   1.000
_cell.length_b   1.000
_cell.length_c   1.000
_cell.angle_alpha   90.00
_cell.angle_beta   90.00
_cell.angle_gamma   90.00
#
_symmetry.space_group_name_H-M   'P 1'
#
loop_
_entity.id
_entity.type
_entity.pdbx_description
1 polymer ?
#
loop_
_entity_poly.entity_id
_entity_poly.type
_entity_poly.pdbx_seq_one_letter_code
_entity_poly.pdbx_strand_id
1 'polypeptide(L)'
;GGGGLAERWLEACEELGVERGISVGWYRKLWSLYSGRGRFYHTLEHLRHMFAAIDQRSKGGGAAKRRDLVTIAVFFHDAVYDPTSTTNEADSGTLFEGFCDAAGGAIPPPDREAGC
;
A
#
# COMPACT_ATOMS: atom_id res chain seq x y z
N GLY A 1 -4.83 7.24 19.26
CA GLY A 1 -3.43 6.99 18.90
C GLY A 1 -3.45 6.28 17.57
N GLY A 2 -2.85 6.85 16.53
CA GLY A 2 -2.73 6.16 15.25
C GLY A 2 -1.53 5.24 15.32
N GLY A 3 -1.76 3.93 15.14
CA GLY A 3 -0.71 2.92 15.11
C GLY A 3 0.39 3.22 14.09
N GLY A 4 1.55 2.61 14.28
CA GLY A 4 2.67 2.74 13.34
C GLY A 4 2.32 2.22 11.93
N LEU A 5 3.09 2.59 10.90
CA LEU A 5 2.87 2.09 9.53
C LEU A 5 2.85 0.56 9.46
N ALA A 6 3.69 -0.11 10.25
CA ALA A 6 3.73 -1.57 10.35
C ALA A 6 2.41 -2.14 10.89
N GLU A 7 1.89 -1.55 11.96
CA GLU A 7 0.65 -1.99 12.60
C GLU A 7 -0.52 -1.83 11.65
N ARG A 8 -0.67 -0.65 11.03
CA ARG A 8 -1.71 -0.38 10.04
C ARG A 8 -1.65 -1.35 8.85
N TRP A 9 -0.45 -1.66 8.36
CA TRP A 9 -0.27 -2.64 7.29
C TRP A 9 -0.73 -4.04 7.72
N LEU A 10 -0.31 -4.48 8.90
CA LEU A 10 -0.63 -5.82 9.41
C LEU A 10 -2.13 -5.96 9.68
N GLU A 11 -2.78 -4.94 10.24
CA GLU A 11 -4.23 -4.90 10.45
C GLU A 11 -4.99 -5.01 9.13
N ALA A 12 -4.62 -4.21 8.12
CA ALA A 12 -5.26 -4.26 6.81
C ALA A 12 -5.09 -5.63 6.13
N CYS A 13 -3.91 -6.23 6.24
CA CYS A 13 -3.65 -7.57 5.72
C CYS A 13 -4.48 -8.64 6.45
N GLU A 14 -4.63 -8.52 7.76
CA GLU A 14 -5.45 -9.43 8.57
C GLU A 14 -6.93 -9.32 8.22
N GLU A 15 -7.46 -8.11 8.04
CA GLU A 15 -8.84 -7.88 7.56
C GLU A 15 -9.09 -8.48 6.16
N LEU A 16 -8.05 -8.52 5.32
CA LEU A 16 -8.09 -9.11 3.99
C LEU A 16 -7.85 -10.63 3.98
N GLY A 17 -7.49 -11.24 5.10
CA GLY A 17 -7.20 -12.68 5.18
C GLY A 17 -5.82 -13.07 4.63
N VAL A 18 -4.88 -12.14 4.54
CA VAL A 18 -3.50 -12.40 4.13
C VAL A 18 -2.71 -13.02 5.28
N GLU A 19 -1.99 -14.11 5.01
CA GLU A 19 -1.19 -14.80 6.02
C GLU A 19 -0.13 -13.88 6.66
N ARG A 20 0.01 -13.94 7.99
CA ARG A 20 0.94 -13.08 8.73
C ARG A 20 2.39 -13.17 8.24
N GLY A 21 2.85 -14.35 7.83
CA GLY A 21 4.20 -14.53 7.27
C GLY A 21 4.42 -13.71 6.00
N ILE A 22 3.44 -13.76 5.09
CA ILE A 22 3.40 -12.98 3.85
C ILE A 22 3.35 -11.48 4.17
N SER A 23 2.45 -11.07 5.07
CA SER A 23 2.27 -9.67 5.47
C SER A 23 3.57 -9.07 6.03
N VAL A 24 4.28 -9.78 6.92
CA VAL A 24 5.56 -9.32 7.48
C VAL A 24 6.65 -9.23 6.42
N GLY A 25 6.75 -10.21 5.53
CA GLY A 25 7.73 -10.22 4.43
C GLY A 25 7.54 -9.03 3.49
N TRP A 26 6.30 -8.77 3.08
CA TRP A 26 5.97 -7.66 2.19
C TRP A 26 6.13 -6.29 2.85
N TYR A 27 5.81 -6.15 4.14
CA TYR A 27 6.09 -4.91 4.85
C TYR A 27 7.59 -4.57 4.85
N ARG A 28 8.46 -5.55 5.08
CA ARG A 28 9.92 -5.34 5.02
C ARG A 28 10.39 -4.90 3.63
N LYS A 29 9.82 -5.49 2.58
CA LYS A 29 10.10 -5.10 1.18
C LYS A 29 9.68 -3.66 0.92
N LEU A 30 8.44 -3.30 1.26
CA LEU A 30 7.92 -1.93 1.13
C LEU A 30 8.77 -0.94 1.94
N TRP A 31 9.08 -1.27 3.19
CA TRP A 31 9.94 -0.45 4.04
C TRP A 31 11.28 -0.16 3.39
N SER A 32 11.92 -1.18 2.79
CA SER A 32 13.21 -1.01 2.10
C SER A 32 13.09 -0.08 0.88
N LEU A 33 11.99 -0.17 0.13
CA LEU A 33 11.75 0.68 -1.04
C LEU A 33 11.56 2.15 -0.64
N TYR A 34 10.74 2.41 0.38
CA TYR A 34 10.52 3.77 0.91
C TYR A 34 11.73 4.34 1.67
N SER A 35 12.67 3.49 2.07
CA SER A 35 13.92 3.88 2.77
C SER A 35 15.13 3.99 1.83
N GLY A 36 14.94 3.84 0.52
CA GLY A 36 16.01 3.91 -0.48
C GLY A 36 16.66 5.31 -0.58
N ARG A 37 17.97 5.35 -0.92
CA ARG A 37 18.71 6.61 -1.17
C ARG A 37 18.07 7.36 -2.35
N GLY A 38 17.72 8.63 -2.15
CA GLY A 38 17.18 9.53 -3.20
C GLY A 38 15.71 9.94 -3.02
N ARG A 39 14.99 9.36 -2.06
CA ARG A 39 13.62 9.79 -1.71
C ARG A 39 13.68 10.91 -0.67
N PHE A 40 13.57 12.17 -1.11
CA PHE A 40 13.45 13.32 -0.19
C PHE A 40 11.98 13.69 0.09
N TYR A 41 11.07 13.43 -0.87
CA TYR A 41 9.65 13.78 -0.76
C TYR A 41 8.69 12.57 -0.73
N HIS A 42 9.06 11.41 -1.28
CA HIS A 42 8.24 10.16 -1.28
C HIS A 42 8.75 9.15 -0.23
N THR A 43 8.83 9.59 1.03
CA THR A 43 9.34 8.80 2.16
C THR A 43 8.21 8.20 3.00
N LEU A 44 8.58 7.44 4.04
CA LEU A 44 7.65 6.97 5.07
C LEU A 44 6.86 8.11 5.75
N GLU A 45 7.38 9.35 5.74
CA GLU A 45 6.68 10.53 6.25
C GLU A 45 5.49 10.90 5.35
N HIS A 46 5.63 10.79 4.03
CA HIS A 46 4.55 11.01 3.08
C HIS A 46 3.38 10.04 3.30
N LEU A 47 3.69 8.75 3.53
CA LEU A 47 2.67 7.75 3.88
C LEU A 47 1.91 8.14 5.16
N ARG A 48 2.61 8.63 6.19
CA ARG A 48 1.97 9.10 7.43
C ARG A 48 1.04 10.29 7.18
N HIS A 49 1.45 11.24 6.35
CA HIS A 49 0.62 12.40 5.99
C HIS A 49 -0.65 11.98 5.25
N MET A 50 -0.55 11.05 4.28
CA MET A 50 -1.73 10.53 3.59
C MET A 50 -2.68 9.79 4.51
N PHE A 51 -2.17 8.91 5.39
CA PHE A 51 -3.03 8.21 6.34
C PHE A 51 -3.71 9.17 7.32
N ALA A 52 -3.03 10.22 7.77
CA ALA A 52 -3.64 11.26 8.60
C ALA A 52 -4.81 11.96 7.87
N ALA A 53 -4.66 12.27 6.57
CA ALA A 53 -5.72 12.86 5.77
C ALA A 53 -6.91 11.90 5.57
N ILE A 54 -6.66 10.61 5.30
CA ILE A 54 -7.68 9.57 5.16
C ILE A 54 -8.47 9.38 6.46
N ASP A 55 -7.76 9.34 7.59
CA ASP A 55 -8.37 9.20 8.92
C ASP A 55 -9.22 10.42 9.27
N GLN A 56 -8.77 11.63 8.93
CA GLN A 56 -9.55 12.85 9.13
C GLN A 56 -10.85 12.83 8.32
N ARG A 57 -10.80 12.41 7.04
CA ARG A 57 -11.98 12.33 6.18
C ARG A 57 -12.96 11.23 6.62
N SER A 58 -12.43 10.14 7.16
CA SER A 58 -13.20 9.02 7.71
C SER A 58 -14.03 9.37 8.95
N LYS A 59 -13.65 10.41 9.70
CA LYS A 59 -14.40 10.88 10.90
C LYS A 59 -15.73 11.55 10.56
N GLY A 60 -15.94 11.96 9.31
CA GLY A 60 -17.15 12.64 8.84
C GLY A 60 -18.35 11.73 8.48
N GLY A 61 -18.33 10.45 8.89
CA GLY A 61 -19.46 9.52 8.66
C GLY A 61 -19.50 8.85 7.27
N GLY A 62 -18.66 9.27 6.34
CA GLY A 62 -18.40 8.53 5.10
C GLY A 62 -17.47 7.36 5.39
N ALA A 63 -18.03 6.21 5.76
CA ALA A 63 -17.27 4.97 5.83
C ALA A 63 -16.69 4.70 4.44
N ALA A 64 -15.36 4.85 4.29
CA ALA A 64 -14.66 4.17 3.21
C ALA A 64 -14.95 2.69 3.42
N LYS A 65 -15.87 2.12 2.63
CA LYS A 65 -16.41 0.77 2.81
C LYS A 65 -15.34 -0.33 2.77
N ARG A 66 -14.08 0.03 2.48
CA ARG A 66 -12.90 -0.83 2.40
C ARG A 66 -11.62 -0.08 2.83
N ARG A 67 -11.48 0.22 4.13
CA ARG A 67 -10.28 0.90 4.66
C ARG A 67 -9.02 0.06 4.48
N ASP A 68 -9.15 -1.25 4.65
CA ASP A 68 -8.19 -2.29 4.29
C ASP A 68 -7.61 -2.07 2.87
N LEU A 69 -8.46 -2.03 1.84
CA LEU A 69 -8.00 -1.87 0.45
C LEU A 69 -7.38 -0.51 0.20
N VAL A 70 -7.94 0.56 0.79
CA VAL A 70 -7.35 1.90 0.69
C VAL A 70 -5.96 1.91 1.31
N THR A 71 -5.78 1.22 2.45
CA THR A 71 -4.47 1.08 3.08
C THR A 71 -3.50 0.35 2.17
N ILE A 72 -3.89 -0.78 1.58
CA ILE A 72 -3.07 -1.50 0.62
C ILE A 72 -2.68 -0.57 -0.55
N ALA A 73 -3.65 0.09 -1.18
CA ALA A 73 -3.39 1.00 -2.30
C ALA A 73 -2.40 2.11 -1.93
N VAL A 74 -2.55 2.72 -0.76
CA VAL A 74 -1.64 3.75 -0.25
C VAL A 74 -0.21 3.22 -0.07
N PHE A 75 -0.02 1.98 0.37
CA PHE A 75 1.33 1.42 0.47
C PHE A 75 1.97 1.20 -0.90
N PHE A 76 1.19 0.85 -1.94
CA PHE A 76 1.72 0.57 -3.27
C PHE A 76 1.82 1.78 -4.20
N HIS A 77 1.02 2.85 -4.03
CA HIS A 77 0.88 3.93 -5.03
C HIS A 77 2.21 4.54 -5.54
N ASP A 78 3.21 4.68 -4.66
CA ASP A 78 4.58 5.16 -4.96
C ASP A 78 5.65 4.23 -4.37
N ALA A 79 5.37 2.93 -4.32
CA ALA A 79 6.33 1.97 -3.78
C ALA A 79 7.58 1.84 -4.66
N VAL A 80 7.46 2.03 -5.98
CA VAL A 80 8.59 2.20 -6.88
C VAL A 80 8.74 3.68 -7.22
N TYR A 81 9.94 4.22 -7.08
CA TYR A 81 10.22 5.63 -7.36
C TYR A 81 11.65 5.79 -7.85
N ASP A 82 11.77 6.16 -9.11
CA ASP A 82 12.97 6.67 -9.72
C ASP A 82 12.62 8.03 -10.38
N PRO A 83 13.24 9.14 -9.97
CA PRO A 83 12.93 10.47 -10.52
C PRO A 83 13.25 10.60 -12.01
N THR A 84 14.00 9.67 -12.59
CA THR A 84 14.34 9.62 -14.02
C THR A 84 13.45 8.68 -14.83
N SER A 85 12.61 7.89 -14.16
CA SER A 85 11.73 6.92 -14.80
C SER A 85 10.34 7.49 -15.05
N THR A 86 9.77 7.12 -16.20
CA THR A 86 8.36 7.39 -16.55
C THR A 86 7.46 6.18 -16.26
N THR A 87 7.99 5.09 -15.70
CA THR A 87 7.25 3.83 -15.48
C THR A 87 6.94 3.56 -14.02
N ASN A 88 7.25 4.48 -13.09
CA ASN A 88 7.08 4.29 -11.64
C ASN A 88 5.68 3.78 -11.24
N GLU A 89 4.61 4.30 -11.85
CA GLU A 89 3.24 3.87 -11.59
C GLU A 89 3.01 2.42 -12.05
N ALA A 90 3.44 2.08 -13.27
CA ALA A 90 3.32 0.72 -13.82
C ALA A 90 4.17 -0.29 -13.04
N ASP A 91 5.36 0.10 -12.61
CA ASP A 91 6.26 -0.73 -11.80
C ASP A 91 5.68 -0.96 -10.40
N SER A 92 5.05 0.06 -9.81
CA SER A 92 4.31 -0.05 -8.56
C SER A 92 3.08 -0.96 -8.68
N GLY A 93 2.37 -0.91 -9.83
CA GLY A 93 1.29 -1.84 -10.16
C GLY A 93 1.79 -3.28 -10.29
N THR A 94 2.89 -3.51 -10.99
CA THR A 94 3.52 -4.84 -11.11
C THR A 94 3.96 -5.38 -9.75
N LEU A 95 4.49 -4.50 -8.89
CA LEU A 95 4.83 -4.86 -7.51
C LEU A 95 3.60 -5.29 -6.70
N PHE A 96 2.46 -4.62 -6.89
CA PHE A 96 1.18 -4.98 -6.26
C PHE A 96 0.66 -6.33 -6.76
N GLU A 97 0.75 -6.61 -8.06
CA GLU A 97 0.35 -7.92 -8.62
C GLU A 97 1.13 -9.07 -7.95
N GLY A 98 2.44 -8.91 -7.76
CA GLY A 98 3.24 -9.90 -7.04
C GLY A 98 2.82 -10.09 -5.57
N PHE A 99 2.26 -9.06 -4.93
CA PHE A 99 1.68 -9.19 -3.59
C PHE A 99 0.36 -9.95 -3.61
N CYS A 100 -0.53 -9.67 -4.58
CA CYS A 100 -1.78 -10.42 -4.76
C CYS A 100 -1.52 -11.92 -5.00
N ASP A 101 -0.52 -12.25 -5.83
CA ASP A 101 -0.11 -13.63 -6.08
C ASP A 101 0.38 -14.32 -4.79
N ALA A 102 1.24 -13.63 -4.03
CA ALA A 102 1.73 -14.13 -2.75
C ALA A 102 0.60 -14.28 -1.73
N ALA A 103 -0.39 -13.40 -1.75
CA ALA A 103 -1.56 -13.42 -0.87
C ALA A 103 -2.57 -14.53 -1.21
N GLY A 104 -2.33 -15.35 -2.23
CA GLY A 104 -3.16 -16.51 -2.55
C GLY A 104 -4.59 -16.15 -2.98
N GLY A 105 -4.78 -14.99 -3.61
CA GLY A 105 -6.10 -14.53 -4.08
C GLY A 105 -6.98 -13.88 -3.01
N ALA A 106 -6.47 -13.67 -1.79
CA ALA A 106 -7.17 -12.96 -0.72
C ALA A 106 -7.49 -11.49 -1.08
N ILE A 107 -6.68 -10.90 -1.98
CA ILE A 107 -6.85 -9.56 -2.50
C ILE A 107 -7.09 -9.69 -4.00
N PRO A 108 -8.27 -9.27 -4.52
CA PRO A 108 -8.48 -9.30 -5.95
C PRO A 108 -7.47 -8.35 -6.62
N PRO A 109 -6.90 -8.72 -7.78
CA PRO A 109 -6.11 -7.78 -8.58
C PRO A 109 -6.95 -6.54 -8.87
N PRO A 110 -6.33 -5.38 -9.13
CA PRO A 110 -7.10 -4.22 -9.55
C PRO A 110 -7.84 -4.62 -10.82
N ASP A 111 -9.10 -4.17 -10.97
CA ASP A 111 -9.88 -4.44 -12.19
C ASP A 111 -9.02 -4.05 -13.39
N ARG A 112 -8.44 -5.05 -14.07
CA ARG A 112 -7.86 -4.81 -15.37
C ARG A 112 -9.07 -4.45 -16.20
N GLU A 113 -9.16 -3.21 -16.68
CA GLU A 113 -10.03 -2.94 -17.80
C GLU A 113 -9.59 -3.90 -18.90
N ALA A 114 -10.33 -5.00 -19.01
CA ALA A 114 -10.22 -5.94 -20.11
C ALA A 114 -10.52 -5.08 -21.33
N GLY A 115 -9.49 -4.87 -22.13
CA GLY A 115 -9.51 -3.92 -23.23
C GLY A 115 -10.80 -3.98 -24.02
N CYS A 116 -11.34 -2.80 -24.29
CA CYS A 116 -12.25 -2.53 -25.39
C CYS A 116 -11.76 -1.24 -26.06
#